data_AF-A0A356THN7-F1
#
_entry.id   AF-A0A356THN7-F1
#
_cell.length_a   1.000
_cell.length_b   1.000
_cell.length_c   1.000
_cell.angle_alpha   90.00
_cell.angle_beta   90.00
_cell.angle_gamma   90.00
#
_symmetry.space_group_name_H-M   'P 1'
#
loop_
_entity.id
_entity.type
_entity.pdbx_description
1 polymer ?
#
loop_
_entity_poly.entity_id
_entity_poly.type
_entity_poly.pdbx_seq_one_letter_code
_entity_poly.pdbx_strand_id
1 'polypeptide(L)'
;MNHAEVSSFAEAARAFCELVEADAPATAPSRLSDARRLLARLYAAACDLEPGPDGLDLDPPPRARLKTWSGLEPVEYYYENFDPLEPTEVGAGSLTDDFLDIHLDLKRGLSLFDAGHEAAAVWEWRTSFDEHWGRHAVSALRALHRACR
;
A
#
# COMPACT_ATOMS: atom_id res chain seq x y z
N MET A 1 21.99 -2.28 4.25
CA MET A 1 20.78 -2.91 3.70
C MET A 1 20.70 -4.34 4.20
N ASN A 2 19.74 -4.61 5.07
CA ASN A 2 19.50 -5.92 5.63
C ASN A 2 18.62 -6.74 4.66
N HIS A 3 19.22 -7.71 3.98
CA HIS A 3 18.50 -8.54 3.00
C HIS A 3 17.27 -9.27 3.56
N ALA A 4 17.24 -9.57 4.86
CA ALA A 4 16.09 -10.21 5.49
C ALA A 4 14.88 -9.27 5.58
N GLU A 5 15.11 -7.99 5.93
CA GLU A 5 14.08 -6.95 5.97
C GLU A 5 13.54 -6.67 4.58
N VAL A 6 14.43 -6.52 3.59
CA VAL A 6 14.03 -6.29 2.19
C VAL A 6 13.19 -7.45 1.66
N SER A 7 13.61 -8.69 1.92
CA SER A 7 12.87 -9.87 1.50
C SER A 7 11.51 -9.97 2.20
N SER A 8 11.46 -9.67 3.50
CA SER A 8 10.21 -9.63 4.26
C SER A 8 9.24 -8.56 3.75
N PHE A 9 9.76 -7.38 3.41
CA PHE A 9 8.96 -6.32 2.78
C PHE A 9 8.44 -6.77 1.41
N ALA A 10 9.29 -7.34 0.56
CA ALA A 10 8.88 -7.84 -0.76
C ALA A 10 7.78 -8.91 -0.65
N GLU A 11 7.87 -9.82 0.31
CA GLU A 11 6.82 -10.81 0.60
C GLU A 11 5.51 -10.15 1.04
N ALA A 12 5.56 -9.17 1.93
CA ALA A 12 4.38 -8.42 2.37
C ALA A 12 3.74 -7.64 1.22
N ALA A 13 4.56 -7.00 0.38
CA ALA A 13 4.11 -6.28 -0.81
C ALA A 13 3.44 -7.21 -1.82
N ARG A 14 4.02 -8.39 -2.10
CA ARG A 14 3.39 -9.40 -2.97
C ARG A 14 2.05 -9.87 -2.43
N ALA A 15 1.97 -10.22 -1.15
CA ALA A 15 0.72 -10.66 -0.53
C ALA A 15 -0.38 -9.58 -0.57
N PHE A 16 -0.02 -8.31 -0.40
CA PHE A 16 -0.94 -7.19 -0.60
C PHE A 16 -1.39 -7.08 -2.06
N CYS A 17 -0.45 -7.13 -3.01
CA CYS A 17 -0.80 -7.03 -4.42
C CYS A 17 -1.67 -8.18 -4.90
N GLU A 18 -1.43 -9.41 -4.42
CA GLU A 18 -2.27 -10.57 -4.68
C GLU A 18 -3.70 -10.37 -4.18
N LEU A 19 -3.90 -9.75 -3.01
CA LEU A 19 -5.25 -9.40 -2.51
C LEU A 19 -5.97 -8.42 -3.45
N VAL A 20 -5.26 -7.41 -3.96
CA VAL A 20 -5.82 -6.38 -4.85
C VAL A 20 -6.09 -6.95 -6.25
N GLU A 21 -5.22 -7.82 -6.74
CA GLU A 21 -5.34 -8.48 -8.04
C GLU A 21 -6.36 -9.64 -8.02
N ALA A 22 -6.68 -10.18 -6.84
CA ALA A 22 -7.65 -11.27 -6.70
C ALA A 22 -9.08 -10.81 -6.98
N ASP A 23 -9.70 -11.47 -7.96
CA ASP A 23 -11.14 -11.41 -8.20
C ASP A 23 -11.86 -12.09 -7.03
N ALA A 24 -12.60 -11.31 -6.23
CA ALA A 24 -13.41 -11.87 -5.16
C ALA A 24 -14.78 -11.18 -5.10
N PRO A 25 -15.82 -11.89 -4.66
CA PRO A 25 -17.12 -11.29 -4.43
C PRO A 25 -17.03 -10.15 -3.41
N ALA A 26 -17.75 -9.06 -3.69
CA ALA A 26 -17.92 -7.87 -2.84
C ALA A 26 -18.28 -8.15 -1.37
N THR A 27 -18.77 -9.35 -1.08
CA THR A 27 -19.43 -9.71 0.18
C THR A 27 -18.68 -10.76 1.00
N ALA A 28 -17.46 -11.14 0.63
CA ALA A 28 -16.67 -12.09 1.40
C ALA A 28 -16.34 -11.51 2.80
N PRO A 29 -16.90 -12.03 3.91
CA PRO A 29 -16.73 -11.44 5.25
C PRO A 29 -15.26 -11.38 5.70
N SER A 30 -14.41 -12.26 5.15
CA SER A 30 -12.97 -12.27 5.43
C SER A 30 -12.20 -11.17 4.69
N ARG A 31 -12.71 -10.61 3.58
CA ARG A 31 -11.94 -9.69 2.71
C ARG A 31 -11.52 -8.42 3.45
N LEU A 32 -12.42 -7.81 4.22
CA LEU A 32 -12.08 -6.65 5.06
C LEU A 32 -11.04 -6.99 6.13
N SER A 33 -11.18 -8.15 6.75
CA SER A 33 -10.25 -8.60 7.79
C SER A 33 -8.87 -8.95 7.21
N ASP A 34 -8.83 -9.55 6.02
CA ASP A 34 -7.62 -9.87 5.28
C ASP A 34 -6.94 -8.59 4.78
N ALA A 35 -7.70 -7.65 4.22
CA ALA A 35 -7.23 -6.31 3.83
C ALA A 35 -6.58 -5.58 5.00
N ARG A 36 -7.26 -5.52 6.16
CA ARG A 36 -6.72 -4.91 7.38
C ARG A 36 -5.43 -5.60 7.84
N ARG A 37 -5.39 -6.94 7.83
CA ARG A 37 -4.23 -7.72 8.29
C ARG A 37 -3.03 -7.52 7.37
N LEU A 38 -3.23 -7.63 6.06
CA LEU A 38 -2.16 -7.54 5.07
C LEU A 38 -1.61 -6.13 4.98
N LEU A 39 -2.48 -5.10 5.00
CA LEU A 39 -2.05 -3.71 5.02
C LEU A 39 -1.27 -3.36 6.29
N ALA A 40 -1.69 -3.85 7.46
CA ALA A 40 -0.96 -3.62 8.70
C ALA A 40 0.43 -4.29 8.70
N ARG A 41 0.54 -5.50 8.14
CA ARG A 41 1.82 -6.19 7.97
C ARG A 41 2.75 -5.46 7.02
N LEU A 42 2.23 -5.00 5.88
CA LEU A 42 2.97 -4.21 4.90
C LEU A 42 3.51 -2.92 5.54
N TYR A 43 2.67 -2.19 6.27
CA TYR A 43 3.06 -0.94 6.94
C TYR A 43 4.17 -1.19 7.96
N ALA A 44 4.03 -2.23 8.79
CA ALA A 44 5.07 -2.60 9.76
C ALA A 44 6.40 -2.95 9.07
N ALA A 45 6.37 -3.73 7.99
CA ALA A 45 7.58 -4.07 7.23
C ALA A 45 8.24 -2.84 6.59
N ALA A 46 7.47 -1.82 6.17
CA ALA A 46 8.04 -0.56 5.68
C ALA A 46 8.73 0.26 6.76
N CYS A 47 8.25 0.20 8.00
CA CYS A 47 8.89 0.87 9.14
C CYS A 47 10.25 0.24 9.49
N ASP A 48 10.39 -1.07 9.27
CA ASP A 48 11.64 -1.80 9.52
C ASP A 48 12.64 -1.66 8.35
N LEU A 49 12.20 -1.17 7.19
CA LEU A 49 13.04 -1.05 6.01
C LEU A 49 14.01 0.14 6.15
N GLU A 50 15.30 -0.12 6.32
CA GLU A 50 16.32 0.93 6.37
C GLU A 50 16.35 1.74 5.05
N PRO A 51 16.58 3.07 5.13
CA PRO A 51 16.82 3.88 3.94
C PRO A 51 17.99 3.31 3.12
N GLY A 52 17.73 2.98 1.86
CA GLY A 52 18.77 2.62 0.91
C GLY A 52 19.62 3.84 0.50
N PRO A 53 20.78 3.61 -0.15
CA PRO A 53 21.44 4.69 -0.89
C PRO A 53 20.49 5.28 -1.94
N ASP A 54 20.74 6.52 -2.37
CA ASP A 54 19.94 7.18 -3.41
C ASP A 54 19.73 6.25 -4.61
N GLY A 55 18.48 6.20 -5.09
CA GLY A 55 18.07 5.32 -6.17
C GLY A 55 18.90 5.53 -7.43
N LEU A 56 19.11 4.45 -8.17
CA LEU A 56 19.63 4.56 -9.53
C LEU A 56 18.63 5.35 -10.37
N ASP A 57 19.12 6.22 -11.25
CA ASP A 57 18.31 6.93 -12.26
C ASP A 57 17.86 5.93 -13.34
N LEU A 58 16.89 5.09 -12.97
CA LEU A 58 16.23 4.13 -13.83
C LEU A 58 14.88 4.71 -14.22
N ASP A 59 14.56 4.63 -15.52
CA ASP A 59 13.21 4.96 -15.97
C ASP A 59 12.21 4.09 -15.21
N PRO A 60 11.22 4.69 -14.52
CA PRO A 60 10.26 3.94 -13.77
C PRO A 60 9.46 3.04 -14.73
N PRO A 61 9.16 1.78 -14.35
CA PRO A 61 8.41 0.87 -15.20
C PRO A 61 7.02 1.46 -15.53
N PRO A 62 6.42 1.08 -16.69
CA PRO A 62 5.13 1.59 -17.11
C PRO A 62 4.03 1.39 -16.07
N ARG A 63 3.19 2.42 -15.90
CA ARG A 63 2.07 2.42 -14.94
C ARG A 63 0.88 1.66 -15.51
N ALA A 64 0.76 0.37 -15.22
CA ALA A 64 -0.49 -0.36 -15.45
C ALA A 64 -1.34 -0.30 -14.18
N ARG A 65 -2.21 0.72 -14.06
CA ARG A 65 -3.14 0.82 -12.94
C ARG A 65 -4.32 -0.13 -13.16
N LEU A 66 -4.61 -0.98 -12.18
CA LEU A 66 -5.89 -1.69 -12.13
C LEU A 66 -7.01 -0.65 -12.07
N LYS A 67 -8.01 -0.78 -12.95
CA LYS A 67 -9.06 0.24 -13.08
C LYS A 67 -10.11 0.15 -11.98
N THR A 68 -10.25 -1.01 -11.36
CA THR A 68 -11.31 -1.30 -10.39
C THR A 68 -10.84 -2.37 -9.43
N TRP A 69 -11.22 -2.25 -8.17
CA TRP A 69 -11.12 -3.31 -7.18
C TRP A 69 -12.48 -3.46 -6.50
N SER A 70 -13.14 -4.59 -6.73
CA SER A 70 -14.44 -4.93 -6.11
C SER A 70 -14.19 -5.60 -4.76
N GLY A 71 -15.13 -5.48 -3.81
CA GLY A 71 -14.89 -6.00 -2.46
C GLY A 71 -15.35 -5.13 -1.31
N LEU A 72 -15.41 -3.81 -1.54
CA LEU A 72 -15.43 -2.80 -0.49
C LEU A 72 -16.64 -1.86 -0.56
N GLU A 73 -17.58 -2.12 -1.47
CA GLU A 73 -18.75 -1.27 -1.70
C GLU A 73 -19.50 -0.86 -0.42
N PRO A 74 -19.66 -1.73 0.61
CA PRO A 74 -20.31 -1.34 1.87
C PRO A 74 -19.55 -0.30 2.71
N VAL A 75 -18.24 -0.14 2.48
CA VAL A 75 -17.32 0.70 3.27
C VAL A 75 -16.43 1.58 2.40
N GLU A 76 -16.84 1.78 1.14
CA GLU A 76 -16.04 2.41 0.09
C GLU A 76 -15.51 3.79 0.50
N TYR A 77 -16.37 4.62 1.08
CA TYR A 77 -16.03 5.98 1.46
C TYR A 77 -15.90 6.14 2.97
N TYR A 78 -14.91 6.94 3.39
CA TYR A 78 -14.73 7.35 4.78
C TYR A 78 -14.36 8.83 4.87
N TYR A 79 -14.52 9.41 6.05
CA TYR A 79 -14.17 10.81 6.31
C TYR A 79 -12.88 10.91 7.12
N GLU A 80 -12.06 11.89 6.80
CA GLU A 80 -10.78 12.14 7.45
C GLU A 80 -10.35 13.59 7.41
N ASN A 81 -9.46 13.97 8.32
CA ASN A 81 -8.72 15.21 8.16
C ASN A 81 -7.50 14.94 7.28
N PHE A 82 -7.33 15.73 6.21
CA PHE A 82 -6.20 15.54 5.31
C PHE A 82 -4.87 15.80 6.02
N ASP A 83 -4.80 16.89 6.80
CA ASP A 83 -3.73 17.12 7.78
C ASP A 83 -4.29 16.86 9.18
N PRO A 84 -3.86 15.77 9.86
CA PRO A 84 -4.35 15.46 11.20
C PRO A 84 -3.87 16.44 12.28
N LEU A 85 -2.91 17.33 11.96
CA LEU A 85 -2.40 18.36 12.87
C LEU A 85 -3.16 19.69 12.72
N GLU A 86 -3.98 19.85 11.67
CA GLU A 86 -4.78 21.05 11.43
C GLU A 86 -6.28 20.78 11.65
N PRO A 87 -7.00 21.64 12.42
CA PRO A 87 -8.36 21.34 12.86
C PRO A 87 -9.46 21.60 11.82
N THR A 88 -9.15 22.00 10.59
CA THR A 88 -10.14 22.69 9.71
C THR A 88 -10.49 22.03 8.39
N GLU A 89 -9.93 20.87 8.03
CA GLU A 89 -10.19 20.29 6.70
C GLU A 89 -10.58 18.81 6.73
N VAL A 90 -11.90 18.56 6.79
CA VAL A 90 -12.47 17.21 6.62
C VAL A 90 -12.67 16.92 5.13
N GLY A 91 -11.97 15.91 4.62
CA GLY A 91 -12.15 15.33 3.30
C GLY A 91 -12.86 13.98 3.32
N ALA A 92 -13.20 13.48 2.13
CA ALA A 92 -13.66 12.12 1.92
C ALA A 92 -12.56 11.31 1.21
N GLY A 93 -12.21 10.15 1.77
CA GLY A 93 -11.32 9.17 1.18
C GLY A 93 -12.10 7.99 0.59
N SER A 94 -11.48 7.28 -0.35
CA SER A 94 -11.99 6.06 -0.97
C SER A 94 -11.04 4.91 -0.67
N LEU A 95 -11.53 3.82 -0.07
CA LEU A 95 -10.71 2.63 0.18
C LEU A 95 -10.27 1.97 -1.13
N THR A 96 -11.11 1.98 -2.16
CA THR A 96 -10.74 1.44 -3.46
C THR A 96 -9.58 2.25 -4.06
N ASP A 97 -9.67 3.57 -4.04
CA ASP A 97 -8.58 4.43 -4.53
C ASP A 97 -7.30 4.23 -3.72
N ASP A 98 -7.40 4.23 -2.38
CA ASP A 98 -6.25 4.00 -1.49
C ASP A 98 -5.53 2.69 -1.83
N PHE A 99 -6.26 1.58 -1.95
CA PHE A 99 -5.65 0.28 -2.22
C PHE A 99 -5.07 0.18 -3.64
N LEU A 100 -5.70 0.82 -4.62
CA LEU A 100 -5.18 0.88 -5.99
C LEU A 100 -3.91 1.74 -6.09
N ASP A 101 -3.85 2.84 -5.34
CA ASP A 101 -2.68 3.72 -5.28
C ASP A 101 -1.51 3.04 -4.56
N ILE A 102 -1.78 2.38 -3.42
CA ILE A 102 -0.78 1.55 -2.73
C ILE A 102 -0.28 0.42 -3.65
N HIS A 103 -1.18 -0.30 -4.32
CA HIS A 103 -0.82 -1.38 -5.26
C HIS A 103 0.13 -0.86 -6.34
N LEU A 104 -0.19 0.27 -6.95
CA LEU A 104 0.63 0.83 -8.02
C LEU A 104 2.06 1.14 -7.55
N ASP A 105 2.21 1.75 -6.39
CA ASP A 105 3.52 2.11 -5.84
C ASP A 105 4.35 0.87 -5.47
N LEU A 106 3.71 -0.14 -4.87
CA LEU A 106 4.38 -1.40 -4.54
C LEU A 106 4.86 -2.16 -5.78
N LYS A 107 4.06 -2.20 -6.85
CA LYS A 107 4.41 -2.90 -8.10
C LYS A 107 5.65 -2.30 -8.77
N ARG A 108 5.92 -1.01 -8.60
CA ARG A 108 7.16 -0.37 -9.13
C ARG A 108 8.39 -0.97 -8.49
N GLY A 109 8.47 -0.93 -7.15
CA GLY A 109 9.61 -1.48 -6.45
C GLY A 109 9.69 -3.00 -6.59
N LEU A 110 8.56 -3.72 -6.67
CA LEU A 110 8.57 -5.17 -6.95
C LEU A 110 9.17 -5.47 -8.32
N SER A 111 8.85 -4.69 -9.35
CA SER A 111 9.45 -4.86 -10.68
C SER A 111 10.98 -4.64 -10.66
N LEU A 112 11.47 -3.68 -9.88
CA LEU A 112 12.90 -3.44 -9.71
C LEU A 112 13.57 -4.58 -8.92
N PHE A 113 12.92 -5.02 -7.85
CA PHE A 113 13.39 -6.12 -7.00
C PHE A 113 13.49 -7.43 -7.79
N ASP A 114 12.45 -7.78 -8.57
CA ASP A 114 12.41 -8.97 -9.40
C ASP A 114 13.47 -8.93 -10.54
N ALA A 115 13.87 -7.73 -10.97
CA ALA A 115 14.97 -7.52 -11.93
C ALA A 115 16.37 -7.54 -11.28
N GLY A 116 16.46 -7.74 -9.96
CA GLY A 116 17.72 -7.76 -9.20
C GLY A 116 18.25 -6.38 -8.80
N HIS A 117 17.46 -5.31 -9.00
CA HIS A 117 17.82 -3.94 -8.61
C HIS A 117 17.36 -3.61 -7.18
N GLU A 118 17.87 -4.37 -6.20
CA GLU A 118 17.41 -4.31 -4.80
C GLU A 118 17.49 -2.90 -4.19
N ALA A 119 18.62 -2.20 -4.35
CA ALA A 119 18.78 -0.85 -3.80
C ALA A 119 17.78 0.16 -4.40
N ALA A 120 17.53 0.08 -5.71
CA ALA A 120 16.55 0.93 -6.38
C ALA A 120 15.12 0.59 -5.93
N ALA A 121 14.81 -0.69 -5.72
CA ALA A 121 13.52 -1.11 -5.17
C ALA A 121 13.26 -0.55 -3.76
N VAL A 122 14.26 -0.64 -2.88
CA VAL A 122 14.17 -0.07 -1.52
C VAL A 122 13.98 1.44 -1.56
N TRP A 123 14.75 2.13 -2.40
CA TRP A 123 14.59 3.57 -2.57
C TRP A 123 13.17 3.93 -3.06
N GLU A 124 12.66 3.23 -4.08
CA GLU A 124 11.31 3.46 -4.62
C GLU A 124 10.23 3.24 -3.55
N TRP A 125 10.29 2.13 -2.81
CA TRP A 125 9.31 1.82 -1.76
C TRP A 125 9.36 2.80 -0.59
N ARG A 126 10.56 3.23 -0.16
CA ARG A 126 10.73 4.18 0.95
C ARG A 126 10.28 5.58 0.59
N THR A 127 10.70 6.09 -0.57
CA THR A 127 10.32 7.44 -1.03
C THR A 127 8.81 7.53 -1.20
N SER A 128 8.21 6.57 -1.89
CA SER A 128 6.76 6.54 -2.06
C SER A 128 5.99 6.27 -0.76
N PHE A 129 6.59 5.59 0.23
CA PHE A 129 5.98 5.41 1.56
C PHE A 129 5.84 6.73 2.29
N ASP A 130 6.93 7.51 2.34
CA ASP A 130 6.96 8.78 3.05
C ASP A 130 6.09 9.85 2.36
N GLU A 131 6.04 9.84 1.03
CA GLU A 131 5.35 10.87 0.23
C GLU A 131 3.87 10.53 -0.09
N HIS A 132 3.53 9.24 -0.22
CA HIS A 132 2.28 8.79 -0.84
C HIS A 132 1.63 7.58 -0.15
N TRP A 133 2.03 6.35 -0.48
CA TRP A 133 1.27 5.14 -0.10
C TRP A 133 1.20 4.92 1.42
N GLY A 134 2.16 5.43 2.19
CA GLY A 134 2.14 5.35 3.65
C GLY A 134 0.97 6.13 4.26
N ARG A 135 0.63 7.30 3.71
CA ARG A 135 -0.55 8.08 4.13
C ARG A 135 -1.85 7.33 3.80
N HIS A 136 -1.98 6.83 2.57
CA HIS A 136 -3.14 6.02 2.17
C HIS A 136 -3.30 4.79 3.07
N ALA A 137 -2.19 4.13 3.44
CA ALA A 137 -2.22 2.97 4.30
C ALA A 137 -2.78 3.27 5.70
N VAL A 138 -2.36 4.36 6.35
CA VAL A 138 -2.87 4.69 7.70
C VAL A 138 -4.34 5.14 7.68
N SER A 139 -4.75 5.88 6.65
CA SER A 139 -6.12 6.32 6.46
C SER A 139 -7.05 5.13 6.23
N ALA A 140 -6.67 4.22 5.33
CA ALA A 140 -7.37 2.97 5.08
C ALA A 140 -7.40 2.05 6.32
N LEU A 141 -6.31 1.90 7.06
CA LEU A 141 -6.28 1.10 8.30
C LEU A 141 -7.26 1.63 9.35
N ARG A 142 -7.41 2.95 9.49
CA ARG A 142 -8.38 3.57 10.39
C ARG A 142 -9.82 3.23 9.97
N ALA A 143 -10.13 3.36 8.69
CA ALA A 143 -11.45 3.01 8.15
C ALA A 143 -11.76 1.51 8.32
N LEU A 144 -10.82 0.64 7.98
CA LEU A 144 -10.96 -0.82 8.13
C LEU A 144 -11.08 -1.24 9.61
N HIS A 145 -10.36 -0.58 10.52
CA HIS A 145 -10.49 -0.85 11.96
C HIS A 145 -11.93 -0.59 12.47
N ARG A 146 -12.62 0.42 11.92
CA ARG A 146 -14.03 0.69 12.22
C ARG A 146 -14.96 -0.33 11.55
N ALA A 147 -14.68 -0.69 10.31
CA ALA A 147 -15.52 -1.59 9.50
C ALA A 147 -15.54 -3.04 9.99
N CYS A 148 -14.40 -3.58 10.47
CA CYS A 148 -14.29 -4.97 10.91
C CYS A 148 -14.83 -5.23 12.34
N ARG A 149 -15.78 -4.42 12.84
CA ARG A 149 -16.35 -4.56 14.19
C ARG A 149 -17.59 -5.45 14.20
#